data_AF-A0A1W9SMU9-F1
#
_entry.id   AF-A0A1W9SMU9-F1
#
_cell.length_a   1.000
_cell.length_b   1.000
_cell.length_c   1.000
_cell.angle_alpha   90.00
_cell.angle_beta   90.00
_cell.angle_gamma   90.00
#
_symmetry.space_group_name_H-M   'P 1'
#
loop_
_entity.id
_entity.type
_entity.pdbx_description
1 polymer ?
#
loop_
_entity_poly.entity_id
_entity_poly.type
_entity_poly.pdbx_seq_one_letter_code
_entity_poly.pdbx_strand_id
1 'polypeptide(L)'
;MIKKNFLYLLLSASIILLPMGKINACTNFLVTKGASTDGSTMITYAADSHVLYGELYHWPAADYPANSWLDIYEWDTGKYLGKIKQVAHTYNVVGNMNEFQVAIGETTYGGRSGLSDPEGIMDYGSLIYVTLQRAKTAREAIKIMTDLVAEYGYYSSGESFSIADPNEVWIMEMIGKGKENKGAVWVARKIPDGYISGHANQARIRQFPLDDPDNCLYAPDVISFAREKGYYTGKKDKHFSFTDAYAPLDFGALRF
;
A
#
# COMPACT_ATOMS: atom_id res chain seq x y z
N MET A 1 -8.39 -12.74 57.55
CA MET A 1 -8.43 -11.51 56.73
C MET A 1 -7.23 -11.32 55.79
N ILE A 2 -6.00 -11.68 56.20
CA ILE A 2 -4.77 -11.43 55.41
C ILE A 2 -4.73 -12.16 54.04
N LYS A 3 -5.28 -13.39 53.95
CA LYS A 3 -5.27 -14.18 52.70
C LYS A 3 -6.13 -13.60 51.55
N LYS A 4 -7.22 -12.90 51.86
CA LYS A 4 -8.09 -12.29 50.84
C LYS A 4 -7.40 -11.08 50.19
N ASN A 5 -6.77 -10.23 51.01
CA ASN A 5 -6.08 -9.04 50.53
C ASN A 5 -4.83 -9.40 49.70
N PHE A 6 -4.14 -10.49 50.01
CA PHE A 6 -3.01 -10.99 49.22
C PHE A 6 -3.44 -11.51 47.83
N LEU A 7 -4.61 -12.15 47.74
CA LEU A 7 -5.17 -12.61 46.48
C LEU A 7 -5.63 -11.44 45.60
N TYR A 8 -6.24 -10.40 46.18
CA TYR A 8 -6.58 -9.17 45.44
C TYR A 8 -5.33 -8.42 44.96
N LEU A 9 -4.25 -8.40 45.76
CA LEU A 9 -2.97 -7.80 45.36
C LEU A 9 -2.31 -8.56 44.18
N LEU A 10 -2.35 -9.90 44.20
CA LEU A 10 -1.87 -10.75 43.11
C LEU A 10 -2.71 -10.60 41.82
N LEU A 11 -4.04 -10.47 41.95
CA LEU A 11 -4.93 -10.20 40.82
C LEU A 11 -4.73 -8.79 40.25
N SER A 12 -4.48 -7.77 41.09
CA SER A 12 -4.15 -6.43 40.61
C SER A 12 -2.76 -6.37 39.97
N ALA A 13 -1.78 -7.14 40.47
CA ALA A 13 -0.44 -7.19 39.89
C ALA A 13 -0.40 -7.95 38.54
N SER A 14 -1.29 -8.92 38.34
CA SER A 14 -1.39 -9.67 37.07
C SER A 14 -2.14 -8.91 35.96
N ILE A 15 -2.96 -7.91 36.30
CA ILE A 15 -3.56 -6.99 35.32
C ILE A 15 -2.54 -5.98 34.75
N ILE A 16 -1.47 -5.68 35.49
CA ILE A 16 -0.44 -4.71 35.08
C ILE A 16 0.61 -5.33 34.12
N LEU A 17 0.61 -6.66 33.96
CA LEU A 17 1.52 -7.38 33.06
C LEU A 17 0.88 -7.79 31.73
N LEU A 18 -0.20 -7.11 31.31
CA LEU A 18 -0.64 -7.24 29.93
C LEU A 18 0.47 -6.70 29.02
N PRO A 19 1.03 -7.50 28.10
CA PRO A 19 1.97 -6.97 27.13
C PRO A 19 1.22 -5.91 26.33
N MET A 20 1.69 -4.66 26.39
CA MET A 20 1.32 -3.65 25.40
C MET A 20 1.82 -4.18 24.06
N GLY A 21 0.92 -4.80 23.30
CA GLY A 21 1.21 -5.16 21.92
C GLY A 21 1.59 -3.89 21.17
N LYS A 22 2.69 -3.92 20.40
CA LYS A 22 2.94 -2.87 19.42
C LYS A 22 1.78 -2.91 18.42
N ILE A 23 0.98 -1.86 18.39
CA ILE A 23 -0.03 -1.64 17.35
C ILE A 23 0.67 -0.81 16.29
N ASN A 24 1.02 -1.43 15.17
CA ASN A 24 1.39 -0.71 13.97
C ASN A 24 0.09 -0.48 13.22
N ALA A 25 -0.40 0.75 13.22
CA ALA A 25 -1.62 1.12 12.53
C ALA A 25 -1.33 2.28 11.58
N CYS A 26 -2.05 2.33 10.46
CA CYS A 26 -2.02 3.46 9.56
C CYS A 26 -3.46 3.79 9.19
N THR A 27 -3.76 5.07 8.99
CA THR A 27 -5.11 5.49 8.57
C THR A 27 -5.04 6.65 7.58
N ASN A 28 -5.66 6.45 6.42
CA ASN A 28 -5.69 7.44 5.36
C ASN A 28 -7.14 7.77 4.97
N PHE A 29 -7.37 9.04 4.69
CA PHE A 29 -8.57 9.57 4.06
C PHE A 29 -8.23 10.08 2.67
N LEU A 30 -9.13 9.82 1.73
CA LEU A 30 -9.05 10.22 0.33
C LEU A 30 -10.27 11.10 0.04
N VAL A 31 -10.04 12.35 -0.33
CA VAL A 31 -11.09 13.35 -0.57
C VAL A 31 -11.01 13.79 -2.03
N THR A 32 -12.11 13.61 -2.76
CA THR A 32 -12.24 14.07 -4.14
C THR A 32 -12.61 15.55 -4.22
N LYS A 33 -12.45 16.14 -5.41
CA LYS A 33 -12.76 17.56 -5.65
C LYS A 33 -14.17 17.94 -5.24
N GLY A 34 -15.16 17.16 -5.69
CA GLY A 34 -16.56 17.41 -5.39
C GLY A 34 -16.90 17.23 -3.92
N ALA A 35 -16.02 16.60 -3.13
CA ALA A 35 -16.19 16.41 -1.69
C ALA A 35 -15.51 17.51 -0.85
N SER A 36 -14.58 18.27 -1.43
CA SER A 36 -13.91 19.37 -0.74
C SER A 36 -14.64 20.70 -0.94
N THR A 37 -14.45 21.64 -0.01
CA THR A 37 -15.11 22.95 -0.08
C THR A 37 -14.46 23.91 -1.08
N ASP A 38 -13.25 23.60 -1.55
CA ASP A 38 -12.45 24.44 -2.45
C ASP A 38 -12.12 23.77 -3.79
N GLY A 39 -12.62 22.55 -4.03
CA GLY A 39 -12.37 21.79 -5.26
C GLY A 39 -10.98 21.14 -5.32
N SER A 40 -10.21 21.14 -4.23
CA SER A 40 -8.95 20.40 -4.12
C SER A 40 -9.17 18.90 -3.96
N THR A 41 -8.20 18.10 -4.39
CA THR A 41 -8.06 16.70 -3.98
C THR A 41 -7.17 16.64 -2.74
N MET A 42 -7.44 15.71 -1.83
CA MET A 42 -6.62 15.52 -0.63
C MET A 42 -6.42 14.04 -0.33
N ILE A 43 -5.22 13.68 0.11
CA ILE A 43 -4.96 12.42 0.80
C ILE A 43 -4.33 12.74 2.16
N THR A 44 -4.67 11.97 3.18
CA THR A 44 -3.96 11.99 4.46
C THR A 44 -3.05 10.79 4.55
N TYR A 45 -1.99 10.90 5.36
CA TYR A 45 -1.13 9.77 5.70
C TYR A 45 -0.80 9.81 7.19
N ALA A 46 -1.48 8.98 7.97
CA ALA A 46 -1.15 8.75 9.37
C ALA A 46 -0.40 7.43 9.48
N ALA A 47 0.90 7.50 9.78
CA ALA A 47 1.77 6.34 9.98
C ALA A 47 2.07 6.18 11.47
N ASP A 48 1.41 5.23 12.15
CA ASP A 48 1.65 5.00 13.57
C ASP A 48 2.93 4.19 13.73
N SER A 49 4.03 4.90 13.98
CA SER A 49 5.33 4.32 14.24
C SER A 49 5.93 4.86 15.52
N HIS A 50 6.59 3.98 16.26
CA HIS A 50 7.35 4.32 17.47
C HIS A 50 8.84 4.55 17.19
N VAL A 51 9.26 4.44 15.91
CA VAL A 51 10.66 4.59 15.48
C VAL A 51 10.84 5.57 14.32
N LEU A 52 9.79 5.86 13.54
CA LEU A 52 9.82 6.83 12.46
C LEU A 52 9.33 8.19 12.96
N TYR A 53 10.26 9.01 13.43
CA TYR A 53 9.98 10.35 13.93
C TYR A 53 9.93 11.38 12.79
N GLY A 54 8.92 11.26 11.93
CA GLY A 54 8.52 12.26 10.91
C GLY A 54 9.66 12.97 10.19
N GLU A 55 10.15 12.39 9.08
CA GLU A 55 11.13 13.02 8.20
C GLU A 55 10.45 13.61 6.96
N LEU A 56 10.91 14.78 6.51
CA LEU A 56 10.52 15.31 5.21
C LEU A 56 11.60 14.96 4.19
N TYR A 57 11.37 13.87 3.45
CA TYR A 57 12.29 13.45 2.41
C TYR A 57 12.32 14.42 1.24
N HIS A 58 13.49 14.62 0.64
CA HIS A 58 13.65 15.47 -0.54
C HIS A 58 14.53 14.78 -1.58
N TRP A 59 14.01 14.66 -2.80
CA TRP A 59 14.77 14.28 -3.98
C TRP A 59 14.71 15.42 -4.99
N PRO A 60 15.83 16.06 -5.36
CA PRO A 60 15.83 17.06 -6.41
C PRO A 60 15.58 16.42 -7.78
N ALA A 61 14.98 17.18 -8.69
CA ALA A 61 14.92 16.80 -10.09
C ALA A 61 16.34 16.65 -10.65
N ALA A 62 16.58 15.62 -11.46
CA ALA A 62 17.91 15.32 -11.98
C ALA A 62 17.84 14.61 -13.34
N ASP A 63 18.84 14.89 -14.18
CA ASP A 63 19.08 14.16 -15.41
C ASP A 63 20.12 13.06 -15.19
N TYR A 64 19.91 11.90 -15.82
CA TYR A 64 20.80 10.76 -15.71
C TYR A 64 21.28 10.30 -17.09
N PRO A 65 22.55 9.84 -17.22
CA PRO A 65 23.03 9.22 -18.44
C PRO A 65 22.19 8.01 -18.85
N ALA A 66 22.12 7.75 -20.16
CA ALA A 66 21.46 6.55 -20.69
C ALA A 66 22.07 5.27 -20.09
N ASN A 67 21.22 4.26 -19.85
CA ASN A 67 21.59 2.96 -19.27
C ASN A 67 22.15 3.04 -17.83
N SER A 68 21.87 4.12 -17.11
CA SER A 68 22.18 4.21 -15.68
C SER A 68 21.26 3.29 -14.86
N TRP A 69 21.73 2.96 -13.67
CA TRP A 69 21.05 2.10 -12.71
C TRP A 69 20.76 2.89 -11.43
N LEU A 70 19.64 2.58 -10.79
CA LEU A 70 19.27 3.09 -9.47
C LEU A 70 19.35 1.94 -8.47
N ASP A 71 20.10 2.14 -7.39
CA ASP A 71 20.17 1.21 -6.26
C ASP A 71 18.90 1.34 -5.41
N ILE A 72 18.29 0.21 -5.08
CA ILE A 72 17.09 0.13 -4.25
C ILE A 72 17.45 -0.44 -2.89
N TYR A 73 17.01 0.29 -1.86
CA TYR A 73 17.13 -0.08 -0.46
C TYR A 73 15.74 -0.14 0.13
N GLU A 74 15.48 -1.20 0.89
CA GLU A 74 14.27 -1.39 1.65
C GLU A 74 14.09 -0.20 2.60
N TRP A 75 12.93 0.46 2.54
CA TRP A 75 12.73 1.77 3.16
C TRP A 75 12.87 1.75 4.68
N ASP A 76 12.36 0.72 5.37
CA ASP A 76 12.35 0.67 6.83
C ASP A 76 13.72 0.29 7.44
N THR A 77 14.44 -0.62 6.80
CA THR A 77 15.67 -1.24 7.33
C THR A 77 16.94 -0.75 6.66
N GLY A 78 16.83 -0.06 5.52
CA GLY A 78 17.99 0.32 4.70
C GLY A 78 18.71 -0.86 4.07
N LYS A 79 18.10 -2.06 4.05
CA LYS A 79 18.69 -3.25 3.44
C LYS A 79 18.73 -3.07 1.91
N TYR A 80 19.90 -3.25 1.31
CA TYR A 80 20.01 -3.26 -0.15
C TYR A 80 19.22 -4.44 -0.76
N LEU A 81 18.34 -4.14 -1.72
CA LEU A 81 17.47 -5.12 -2.39
C LEU A 81 17.89 -5.40 -3.84
N GLY A 82 18.51 -4.44 -4.53
CA GLY A 82 18.94 -4.63 -5.91
C GLY A 82 19.09 -3.34 -6.69
N LYS A 83 19.08 -3.44 -8.02
CA LYS A 83 19.11 -2.29 -8.93
C LYS A 83 17.96 -2.34 -9.91
N ILE A 84 17.44 -1.17 -10.27
CA ILE A 84 16.48 -1.00 -11.37
C ILE A 84 17.06 -0.06 -12.44
N LYS A 85 16.54 -0.13 -13.66
CA LYS A 85 16.91 0.86 -14.69
C LYS A 85 16.49 2.25 -14.23
N GLN A 86 17.40 3.20 -14.41
CA GLN A 86 17.12 4.61 -14.15
C GLN A 86 16.49 5.26 -15.39
N VAL A 87 15.61 6.23 -15.16
CA VAL A 87 14.99 7.04 -16.20
C VAL A 87 15.89 8.22 -16.57
N ALA A 88 15.75 8.76 -17.78
CA ALA A 88 16.58 9.86 -18.24
C ALA A 88 16.45 11.13 -17.39
N HIS A 89 15.27 11.37 -16.82
CA HIS A 89 14.96 12.52 -15.98
C HIS A 89 14.05 12.11 -14.82
N THR A 90 14.37 12.54 -13.61
CA THR A 90 13.50 12.42 -12.43
C THR A 90 12.96 13.77 -12.02
N TYR A 91 11.78 13.75 -11.43
CA TYR A 91 11.08 14.93 -10.92
C TYR A 91 11.46 15.24 -9.48
N ASN A 92 11.29 16.50 -9.09
CA ASN A 92 11.49 16.94 -7.71
C ASN A 92 10.38 16.39 -6.81
N VAL A 93 10.75 15.79 -5.68
CA VAL A 93 9.86 15.20 -4.68
C VAL A 93 10.15 15.79 -3.31
N VAL A 94 9.12 16.31 -2.63
CA VAL A 94 9.19 16.80 -1.24
C VAL A 94 8.11 16.07 -0.43
N GLY A 95 8.54 15.30 0.56
CA GLY A 95 7.71 14.36 1.29
C GLY A 95 7.04 13.39 0.32
N ASN A 96 5.73 13.21 0.47
CA ASN A 96 4.92 12.30 -0.32
C ASN A 96 4.27 12.96 -1.54
N MET A 97 4.84 14.06 -2.04
CA MET A 97 4.32 14.78 -3.21
C MET A 97 5.45 15.23 -4.14
N ASN A 98 5.21 15.23 -5.45
CA ASN A 98 6.14 15.74 -6.44
C ASN A 98 5.75 17.11 -7.02
N GLU A 99 6.61 17.68 -7.87
CA GLU A 99 6.39 18.99 -8.51
C GLU A 99 5.19 19.04 -9.47
N PHE A 100 4.64 17.88 -9.85
CA PHE A 100 3.40 17.76 -10.64
C PHE A 100 2.16 17.59 -9.76
N GLN A 101 2.29 17.79 -8.45
CA GLN A 101 1.23 17.63 -7.46
C GLN A 101 0.64 16.22 -7.41
N VAL A 102 1.40 15.21 -7.85
CA VAL A 102 1.08 13.81 -7.59
C VAL A 102 1.49 13.50 -6.16
N ALA A 103 0.58 12.92 -5.39
CA ALA A 103 0.81 12.52 -4.02
C ALA A 103 0.49 11.03 -3.82
N ILE A 104 1.31 10.35 -3.01
CA ILE A 104 1.12 8.93 -2.68
C ILE A 104 1.31 8.70 -1.19
N GLY A 105 0.33 8.08 -0.54
CA GLY A 105 0.42 7.56 0.83
C GLY A 105 0.07 6.08 0.87
N GLU A 106 0.23 5.43 2.01
CA GLU A 106 -0.11 4.00 2.14
C GLU A 106 -0.75 3.64 3.48
N THR A 107 -1.36 2.46 3.55
CA THR A 107 -1.57 1.71 4.79
C THR A 107 -1.31 0.21 4.56
N THR A 108 -0.50 -0.40 5.42
CA THR A 108 -0.24 -1.85 5.38
C THR A 108 -1.36 -2.70 5.93
N TYR A 109 -1.90 -3.62 5.12
CA TYR A 109 -2.86 -4.64 5.58
C TYR A 109 -2.25 -6.04 5.72
N GLY A 110 -1.03 -6.26 5.23
CA GLY A 110 -0.31 -7.54 5.32
C GLY A 110 -0.88 -8.63 4.40
N GLY A 111 -2.13 -9.01 4.61
CA GLY A 111 -2.85 -10.02 3.84
C GLY A 111 -2.38 -11.44 4.14
N ARG A 112 -2.55 -12.36 3.19
CA ARG A 112 -2.17 -13.77 3.38
C ARG A 112 -0.65 -13.94 3.54
N SER A 113 -0.26 -14.72 4.55
CA SER A 113 1.11 -15.16 4.76
C SER A 113 1.67 -15.91 3.54
N GLY A 114 2.96 -15.70 3.24
CA GLY A 114 3.67 -16.40 2.16
C GLY A 114 3.53 -15.77 0.77
N LEU A 115 2.82 -14.64 0.67
CA LEU A 115 2.71 -13.85 -0.56
C LEU A 115 3.79 -12.77 -0.73
N SER A 116 4.57 -12.48 0.31
CA SER A 116 5.79 -11.68 0.21
C SER A 116 6.89 -12.45 -0.53
N ASP A 117 7.66 -11.78 -1.37
CA ASP A 117 8.82 -12.36 -2.07
C ASP A 117 10.13 -11.74 -1.57
N PRO A 118 10.95 -12.47 -0.78
CA PRO A 118 12.22 -11.94 -0.28
C PRO A 118 13.27 -11.68 -1.38
N GLU A 119 13.03 -12.15 -2.62
CA GLU A 119 13.87 -11.91 -3.79
C GLU A 119 13.34 -10.73 -4.66
N GLY A 120 12.19 -10.14 -4.29
CA GLY A 120 11.68 -8.93 -4.93
C GLY A 120 12.55 -7.71 -4.64
N ILE A 121 12.66 -6.80 -5.61
CA ILE A 121 13.50 -5.59 -5.48
C ILE A 121 12.68 -4.40 -4.96
N MET A 122 11.43 -4.22 -5.42
CA MET A 122 10.62 -3.07 -5.03
C MET A 122 9.93 -3.34 -3.69
N ASP A 123 10.36 -2.67 -2.62
CA ASP A 123 9.57 -2.53 -1.39
C ASP A 123 8.53 -1.41 -1.52
N TYR A 124 7.51 -1.41 -0.65
CA TYR A 124 6.41 -0.45 -0.70
C TYR A 124 6.88 1.01 -0.61
N GLY A 125 7.87 1.32 0.23
CA GLY A 125 8.37 2.68 0.44
C GLY A 125 9.20 3.14 -0.75
N SER A 126 10.15 2.33 -1.22
CA SER A 126 10.89 2.66 -2.45
C SER A 126 9.97 2.75 -3.66
N LEU A 127 8.93 1.92 -3.74
CA LEU A 127 7.92 1.98 -4.80
C LEU A 127 7.21 3.33 -4.82
N ILE A 128 6.85 3.89 -3.66
CA ILE A 128 6.27 5.24 -3.54
C ILE A 128 7.24 6.29 -4.09
N TYR A 129 8.45 6.39 -3.53
CA TYR A 129 9.36 7.49 -3.86
C TYR A 129 9.94 7.41 -5.27
N VAL A 130 10.23 6.20 -5.77
CA VAL A 130 10.65 6.00 -7.16
C VAL A 130 9.53 6.38 -8.12
N THR A 131 8.27 6.08 -7.78
CA THR A 131 7.12 6.49 -8.60
C THR A 131 6.92 7.99 -8.61
N LEU A 132 7.00 8.66 -7.45
CA LEU A 132 6.87 10.12 -7.36
C LEU A 132 7.95 10.84 -8.18
N GLN A 133 9.15 10.28 -8.26
CA GLN A 133 10.23 10.79 -9.12
C GLN A 133 9.96 10.61 -10.62
N ARG A 134 8.90 9.90 -11.02
CA ARG A 134 8.68 9.47 -12.42
C ARG A 134 7.28 9.78 -12.97
N ALA A 135 6.29 10.07 -12.12
CA ALA A 135 4.89 10.28 -12.52
C ALA A 135 4.48 11.76 -12.60
N LYS A 136 3.60 12.11 -13.53
CA LYS A 136 2.95 13.44 -13.64
C LYS A 136 1.45 13.41 -13.33
N THR A 137 0.86 12.22 -13.27
CA THR A 137 -0.56 12.01 -12.95
C THR A 137 -0.75 10.79 -12.06
N ALA A 138 -1.89 10.68 -11.39
CA ALA A 138 -2.26 9.54 -10.55
C ALA A 138 -2.33 8.23 -11.35
N ARG A 139 -2.86 8.26 -12.59
CA ARG A 139 -2.88 7.08 -13.47
C ARG A 139 -1.49 6.66 -13.92
N GLU A 140 -0.63 7.63 -14.26
CA GLU A 140 0.75 7.35 -14.59
C GLU A 140 1.49 6.75 -13.40
N ALA A 141 1.22 7.24 -12.17
CA ALA A 141 1.75 6.65 -10.94
C ALA A 141 1.34 5.18 -10.79
N ILE A 142 0.04 4.86 -10.92
CA ILE A 142 -0.44 3.45 -10.89
C ILE A 142 0.31 2.61 -11.94
N LYS A 143 0.41 3.11 -13.18
CA LYS A 143 1.12 2.39 -14.24
C LYS A 143 2.59 2.12 -13.87
N ILE A 144 3.33 3.15 -13.44
CA ILE A 144 4.73 3.02 -13.06
C ILE A 144 4.90 2.04 -11.90
N MET A 145 4.07 2.13 -10.85
CA MET A 145 4.14 1.20 -9.72
C MET A 145 3.97 -0.24 -10.18
N THR A 146 2.98 -0.50 -11.02
CA THR A 146 2.66 -1.85 -11.49
C THR A 146 3.70 -2.39 -12.47
N ASP A 147 4.26 -1.55 -13.33
CA ASP A 147 5.34 -1.92 -14.25
C ASP A 147 6.63 -2.25 -13.48
N LEU A 148 6.99 -1.43 -12.48
CA LEU A 148 8.18 -1.66 -11.63
C LEU A 148 8.08 -2.99 -10.90
N VAL A 149 6.92 -3.26 -10.30
CA VAL A 149 6.66 -4.51 -9.60
C VAL A 149 6.65 -5.70 -10.55
N ALA A 150 6.11 -5.57 -11.76
CA ALA A 150 6.14 -6.63 -12.76
C ALA A 150 7.56 -6.94 -13.27
N GLU A 151 8.37 -5.90 -13.50
CA GLU A 151 9.74 -6.06 -14.01
C GLU A 151 10.69 -6.58 -12.92
N TYR A 152 10.65 -6.00 -11.72
CA TYR A 152 11.66 -6.17 -10.67
C TYR A 152 11.18 -6.95 -9.44
N GLY A 153 9.91 -7.38 -9.40
CA GLY A 153 9.34 -8.09 -8.26
C GLY A 153 8.93 -7.16 -7.12
N TYR A 154 8.14 -7.70 -6.18
CA TYR A 154 7.59 -6.96 -5.06
C TYR A 154 8.01 -7.61 -3.74
N TYR A 155 8.76 -6.86 -2.94
CA TYR A 155 9.38 -7.34 -1.70
C TYR A 155 8.39 -7.39 -0.53
N SER A 156 7.44 -6.45 -0.51
CA SER A 156 6.59 -6.18 0.65
C SER A 156 5.35 -7.08 0.74
N SER A 157 4.61 -6.90 1.84
CA SER A 157 3.32 -7.54 2.06
C SER A 157 2.17 -6.76 1.41
N GLY A 158 0.93 -7.06 1.79
CA GLY A 158 -0.25 -6.37 1.30
C GLY A 158 -0.32 -4.89 1.72
N GLU A 159 -0.41 -3.99 0.75
CA GLU A 159 -0.46 -2.54 0.94
C GLU A 159 -1.66 -1.92 0.23
N SER A 160 -2.29 -0.94 0.88
CA SER A 160 -3.25 -0.03 0.24
C SER A 160 -2.60 1.32 -0.01
N PHE A 161 -2.47 1.74 -1.26
CA PHE A 161 -1.92 3.04 -1.64
C PHE A 161 -3.04 4.05 -1.92
N SER A 162 -2.94 5.22 -1.28
CA SER A 162 -3.72 6.41 -1.62
C SER A 162 -2.95 7.17 -2.69
N ILE A 163 -3.51 7.35 -3.88
CA ILE A 163 -2.82 8.02 -5.00
C ILE A 163 -3.69 9.16 -5.49
N ALA A 164 -3.17 10.38 -5.47
CA ALA A 164 -3.92 11.56 -5.90
C ALA A 164 -3.08 12.45 -6.82
N ASP A 165 -3.76 13.16 -7.70
CA ASP A 165 -3.24 14.32 -8.42
C ASP A 165 -4.29 15.45 -8.37
N PRO A 166 -4.07 16.61 -9.00
CA PRO A 166 -5.05 17.69 -8.98
C PRO A 166 -6.38 17.37 -9.64
N ASN A 167 -6.63 16.17 -10.18
CA ASN A 167 -7.81 15.77 -10.94
C ASN A 167 -8.48 14.49 -10.42
N GLU A 168 -7.70 13.51 -10.00
CA GLU A 168 -8.19 12.19 -9.64
C GLU A 168 -7.65 11.72 -8.30
N VAL A 169 -8.42 10.87 -7.63
CA VAL A 169 -8.06 10.22 -6.37
C VAL A 169 -8.36 8.74 -6.50
N TRP A 170 -7.39 7.91 -6.15
CA TRP A 170 -7.40 6.47 -6.34
C TRP A 170 -7.01 5.76 -5.05
N ILE A 171 -7.68 4.64 -4.79
CA ILE A 171 -7.19 3.62 -3.84
C ILE A 171 -6.68 2.43 -4.65
N MET A 172 -5.47 1.97 -4.36
CA MET A 172 -4.87 0.81 -5.00
C MET A 172 -4.46 -0.22 -3.95
N GLU A 173 -4.97 -1.44 -4.05
CA GLU A 173 -4.57 -2.54 -3.20
C GLU A 173 -3.64 -3.46 -3.96
N MET A 174 -2.50 -3.79 -3.36
CA MET A 174 -1.46 -4.61 -3.97
C MET A 174 -0.94 -5.63 -2.97
N ILE A 175 -0.73 -6.87 -3.42
CA ILE A 175 -0.05 -7.91 -2.66
C ILE A 175 0.82 -8.76 -3.58
N GLY A 176 1.99 -9.18 -3.09
CA GLY A 176 2.90 -10.04 -3.83
C GLY A 176 2.28 -11.39 -4.22
N LYS A 177 2.96 -12.10 -5.12
CA LYS A 177 2.55 -13.46 -5.56
C LYS A 177 3.37 -14.59 -4.93
N GLY A 178 4.16 -14.26 -3.91
CA GLY A 178 5.09 -15.16 -3.21
C GLY A 178 6.34 -15.48 -4.03
N LYS A 179 7.30 -16.15 -3.39
CA LYS A 179 8.63 -16.46 -3.96
C LYS A 179 8.60 -17.18 -5.31
N GLU A 180 7.56 -17.96 -5.58
CA GLU A 180 7.44 -18.76 -6.81
C GLU A 180 6.99 -17.93 -8.02
N ASN A 181 6.42 -16.74 -7.80
CA ASN A 181 5.82 -15.92 -8.84
C ASN A 181 6.25 -14.47 -8.68
N LYS A 182 7.08 -14.00 -9.61
CA LYS A 182 7.51 -12.59 -9.60
C LYS A 182 6.33 -11.64 -9.76
N GLY A 183 6.35 -10.56 -8.99
CA GLY A 183 5.42 -9.44 -9.06
C GLY A 183 4.29 -9.51 -8.04
N ALA A 184 3.23 -8.75 -8.30
CA ALA A 184 2.08 -8.62 -7.41
C ALA A 184 0.77 -8.70 -8.19
N VAL A 185 -0.29 -9.09 -7.51
CA VAL A 185 -1.68 -8.86 -7.95
C VAL A 185 -2.19 -7.58 -7.29
N TRP A 186 -3.00 -6.83 -8.02
CA TRP A 186 -3.47 -5.53 -7.56
C TRP A 186 -4.80 -5.12 -8.20
N VAL A 187 -5.51 -4.22 -7.53
CA VAL A 187 -6.70 -3.53 -8.05
C VAL A 187 -6.63 -2.07 -7.64
N ALA A 188 -6.83 -1.16 -8.58
CA ALA A 188 -6.94 0.28 -8.33
C ALA A 188 -8.33 0.78 -8.72
N ARG A 189 -8.98 1.51 -7.81
CA ARG A 189 -10.31 2.10 -8.00
C ARG A 189 -10.25 3.61 -7.85
N LYS A 190 -10.83 4.31 -8.83
CA LYS A 190 -11.05 5.75 -8.74
C LYS A 190 -12.11 6.00 -7.69
N ILE A 191 -11.85 6.91 -6.76
CA ILE A 191 -12.87 7.39 -5.83
C ILE A 191 -13.82 8.28 -6.65
N PRO A 192 -15.14 8.02 -6.66
CA PRO A 192 -16.08 8.83 -7.41
C PRO A 192 -16.07 10.28 -6.93
N ASP A 193 -16.20 11.23 -7.85
CA ASP A 193 -16.23 12.64 -7.48
C ASP A 193 -17.41 12.95 -6.55
N GLY A 194 -17.19 13.77 -5.52
CA GLY A 194 -18.17 14.01 -4.46
C GLY A 194 -18.07 13.05 -3.26
N TYR A 195 -17.15 12.09 -3.29
CA TYR A 195 -16.98 11.11 -2.22
C TYR A 195 -15.69 11.32 -1.41
N ILE A 196 -15.75 10.86 -0.16
CA ILE A 196 -14.61 10.62 0.71
C ILE A 196 -14.49 9.11 0.90
N SER A 197 -13.27 8.59 0.84
CA SER A 197 -12.96 7.20 1.20
C SER A 197 -11.97 7.18 2.36
N GLY A 198 -12.02 6.13 3.17
CA GLY A 198 -11.07 5.89 4.24
C GLY A 198 -10.55 4.46 4.18
N HIS A 199 -9.25 4.29 4.40
CA HIS A 199 -8.66 2.96 4.55
C HIS A 199 -7.63 2.93 5.68
N ALA A 200 -7.42 1.72 6.20
CA ALA A 200 -6.55 1.41 7.31
C ALA A 200 -5.92 0.04 7.03
N ASN A 201 -5.49 -0.68 8.07
CA ASN A 201 -4.77 -1.96 7.98
C ASN A 201 -5.64 -3.17 7.55
N GLN A 202 -6.59 -2.95 6.64
CA GLN A 202 -7.44 -3.97 6.03
C GLN A 202 -7.83 -3.53 4.63
N ALA A 203 -7.63 -4.42 3.65
CA ALA A 203 -8.10 -4.20 2.28
C ALA A 203 -9.62 -3.96 2.25
N ARG A 204 -10.05 -3.04 1.39
CA ARG A 204 -11.41 -2.51 1.22
C ARG A 204 -12.03 -2.84 -0.14
N ILE A 205 -11.23 -3.03 -1.19
CA ILE A 205 -11.75 -3.34 -2.52
C ILE A 205 -12.25 -4.78 -2.54
N ARG A 206 -13.57 -4.94 -2.61
CA ARG A 206 -14.23 -6.24 -2.73
C ARG A 206 -14.44 -6.57 -4.21
N GLN A 207 -15.69 -6.54 -4.69
CA GLN A 207 -16.01 -6.66 -6.11
C GLN A 207 -15.64 -5.37 -6.85
N PHE A 208 -15.15 -5.53 -8.07
CA PHE A 208 -14.78 -4.43 -8.95
C PHE A 208 -15.22 -4.71 -10.41
N PRO A 209 -15.49 -3.67 -11.21
CA PRO A 209 -15.86 -3.84 -12.61
C PRO A 209 -14.66 -4.34 -13.43
N LEU A 210 -14.93 -5.19 -14.42
CA LEU A 210 -13.91 -5.78 -15.29
C LEU A 210 -13.83 -5.08 -16.65
N ASP A 211 -14.78 -4.20 -16.95
CA ASP A 211 -14.98 -3.50 -18.22
C ASP A 211 -15.19 -1.99 -18.02
N ASP A 212 -14.43 -1.40 -17.09
CA ASP A 212 -14.49 0.03 -16.77
C ASP A 212 -13.08 0.61 -16.52
N PRO A 213 -12.24 0.75 -17.57
CA PRO A 213 -10.86 1.24 -17.44
C PRO A 213 -10.77 2.70 -16.95
N ASP A 214 -11.86 3.46 -17.05
CA ASP A 214 -11.91 4.83 -16.56
C ASP A 214 -11.99 4.88 -15.04
N ASN A 215 -12.58 3.88 -14.37
CA ASN A 215 -12.74 3.89 -12.91
C ASN A 215 -12.10 2.69 -12.20
N CYS A 216 -11.59 1.71 -12.94
CA CYS A 216 -11.00 0.50 -12.40
C CYS A 216 -9.86 -0.03 -13.28
N LEU A 217 -8.68 -0.18 -12.67
CA LEU A 217 -7.52 -0.82 -13.26
C LEU A 217 -7.15 -2.01 -12.38
N TYR A 218 -6.68 -3.11 -12.95
CA TYR A 218 -6.33 -4.29 -12.15
C TYR A 218 -5.29 -5.17 -12.86
N ALA A 219 -4.60 -5.99 -12.08
CA ALA A 219 -3.63 -6.94 -12.62
C ALA A 219 -4.34 -7.98 -13.51
N PRO A 220 -3.85 -8.27 -14.73
CA PRO A 220 -4.51 -9.23 -15.64
C PRO A 220 -4.72 -10.62 -15.03
N ASP A 221 -3.87 -11.02 -14.08
CA ASP A 221 -3.88 -12.30 -13.39
C ASP A 221 -4.54 -12.26 -11.99
N VAL A 222 -5.18 -11.15 -11.59
CA VAL A 222 -5.75 -10.98 -10.23
C VAL A 222 -6.80 -12.05 -9.86
N ILE A 223 -7.57 -12.58 -10.82
CA ILE A 223 -8.58 -13.61 -10.53
C ILE A 223 -8.00 -15.01 -10.73
N SER A 224 -7.20 -15.21 -11.79
CA SER A 224 -6.60 -16.52 -12.09
C SER A 224 -5.61 -16.94 -11.01
N PHE A 225 -4.79 -16.03 -10.49
CA PHE A 225 -3.87 -16.30 -9.39
C PHE A 225 -4.61 -16.72 -8.12
N ALA A 226 -5.72 -16.04 -7.78
CA ALA A 226 -6.54 -16.45 -6.63
C ALA A 226 -7.11 -17.87 -6.79
N ARG A 227 -7.49 -18.27 -7.99
CA ARG A 227 -7.99 -19.62 -8.27
C ARG A 227 -6.88 -20.66 -8.16
N GLU A 228 -5.71 -20.37 -8.72
CA GLU A 228 -4.53 -21.25 -8.65
C GLU A 228 -4.14 -21.53 -7.19
N LYS A 229 -4.13 -20.50 -6.34
CA LYS A 229 -3.84 -20.64 -4.91
C LYS A 229 -5.01 -21.17 -4.08
N GLY A 230 -6.18 -21.42 -4.69
CA GLY A 230 -7.38 -21.89 -3.99
C GLY A 230 -8.08 -20.84 -3.11
N TYR A 231 -7.71 -19.57 -3.24
CA TYR A 231 -8.30 -18.45 -2.48
C TYR A 231 -9.68 -18.03 -3.02
N TYR A 232 -10.01 -18.45 -4.24
CA TYR A 232 -11.31 -18.23 -4.84
C TYR A 232 -11.77 -19.47 -5.62
N THR A 233 -12.92 -20.03 -5.25
CA THR A 233 -13.52 -21.22 -5.90
C THR A 233 -14.76 -20.89 -6.74
N GLY A 234 -15.15 -19.61 -6.80
CA GLY A 234 -16.33 -19.18 -7.53
C GLY A 234 -16.17 -19.29 -9.05
N LYS A 235 -17.24 -19.72 -9.72
CA LYS A 235 -17.26 -19.94 -11.18
C LYS A 235 -17.34 -18.65 -12.00
N LYS A 236 -17.83 -17.55 -11.43
CA LYS A 236 -18.09 -16.31 -12.16
C LYS A 236 -17.25 -15.17 -11.63
N ASP A 237 -16.40 -14.60 -12.48
CA ASP A 237 -15.46 -13.53 -12.13
C ASP A 237 -16.12 -12.32 -11.45
N LYS A 238 -17.36 -11.98 -11.84
CA LYS A 238 -18.14 -10.91 -11.21
C LYS A 238 -18.41 -11.08 -9.70
N HIS A 239 -18.20 -12.28 -9.15
CA HIS A 239 -18.35 -12.57 -7.73
C HIS A 239 -17.02 -12.57 -6.99
N PHE A 240 -15.90 -12.41 -7.71
CA PHE A 240 -14.59 -12.29 -7.11
C PHE A 240 -14.52 -11.04 -6.21
N SER A 241 -13.88 -11.19 -5.05
CA SER A 241 -13.69 -10.13 -4.07
C SER A 241 -12.22 -10.10 -3.72
N PHE A 242 -11.51 -9.01 -4.02
CA PHE A 242 -10.07 -8.92 -3.79
C PHE A 242 -9.75 -9.04 -2.30
N THR A 243 -10.46 -8.28 -1.45
CA THR A 243 -10.33 -8.38 0.01
C THR A 243 -10.51 -9.82 0.52
N ASP A 244 -11.59 -10.51 0.14
CA ASP A 244 -11.85 -11.86 0.67
C ASP A 244 -10.80 -12.88 0.19
N ALA A 245 -10.29 -12.69 -1.03
CA ALA A 245 -9.28 -13.56 -1.61
C ALA A 245 -7.91 -13.34 -0.98
N TYR A 246 -7.49 -12.09 -0.72
CA TYR A 246 -6.09 -11.77 -0.40
C TYR A 246 -5.85 -11.20 1.00
N ALA A 247 -6.89 -10.69 1.65
CA ALA A 247 -6.87 -10.17 3.01
C ALA A 247 -8.11 -10.67 3.78
N PRO A 248 -8.29 -11.99 3.93
CA PRO A 248 -9.44 -12.54 4.63
C PRO A 248 -9.48 -12.06 6.08
N LEU A 249 -10.68 -11.83 6.60
CA LEU A 249 -10.86 -11.46 8.00
C LEU A 249 -10.44 -12.63 8.90
N ASP A 250 -9.30 -12.49 9.54
CA ASP A 250 -8.86 -13.37 10.62
C ASP A 250 -9.05 -12.70 11.99
N PHE A 251 -8.63 -13.39 13.06
CA PHE A 251 -8.75 -12.87 14.42
C PHE A 251 -7.99 -11.56 14.63
N GLY A 252 -6.87 -11.34 13.92
CA GLY A 252 -6.12 -10.09 13.96
C GLY A 252 -6.86 -8.97 13.23
N ALA A 253 -7.24 -9.22 11.97
CA ALA A 253 -7.91 -8.25 11.11
C ALA A 253 -9.27 -7.75 11.64
N LEU A 254 -9.95 -8.54 12.49
CA LEU A 254 -11.22 -8.13 13.12
C LEU A 254 -11.04 -7.23 14.36
N ARG A 255 -9.82 -7.12 14.87
CA ARG A 255 -9.57 -6.50 16.18
C ARG A 255 -8.78 -5.19 16.11
N PHE A 256 -8.11 -4.94 14.99
CA PHE A 256 -7.32 -3.74 14.71
C PHE A 256 -7.89 -3.01 13.51
#